data_AF-A0A7X8KWW2-F1
#
_entry.id   AF-A0A7X8KWW2-F1
#
_cell.length_a   1.000
_cell.length_b   1.000
_cell.length_c   1.000
_cell.angle_alpha   90.00
_cell.angle_beta   90.00
_cell.angle_gamma   90.00
#
_symmetry.space_group_name_H-M   'P 1'
#
loop_
_entity.id
_entity.type
_entity.pdbx_description
1 polymer ?
#
loop_
_entity_poly.entity_id
_entity_poly.type
_entity_poly.pdbx_seq_one_letter_code
_entity_poly.pdbx_strand_id
1 'polypeptide(L)'
;MFRNLTIGQHYPVDSPVHNLDPRLKIIFTIIFIISLFLIESFVGFLIVAAFLTVVITISKVPLKFVIKGLRPILFIILVTFLINLLMTPGRVVFSLGFIKITEEGLRQAGFMAVRLTLLIMGTSLLTLTTSPIILTDGIEALLKPFTKFGLPAHELAMMMTIALRFIPTLMEETEKIMKAQKSRGADFESGNIVSRAKNLVPLLVPLFISAFRRADELAMAMEARCYRGGVNRTRMRQMKITKGDYAAAFIFTVYLAAVIVFKIW
;
A
#
# COMPACT_ATOMS: atom_id res chain seq x y z
N MET A 1 -20.75 0.07 -12.37
CA MET A 1 -20.30 0.57 -11.05
C MET A 1 -18.85 0.23 -10.78
N PHE A 2 -18.29 -0.88 -11.29
CA PHE A 2 -16.93 -1.33 -10.96
C PHE A 2 -15.85 -0.99 -12.00
N ARG A 3 -16.21 -0.42 -13.15
CA ARG A 3 -15.29 -0.01 -14.23
C ARG A 3 -14.25 1.07 -13.84
N ASN A 4 -14.41 1.70 -12.66
CA ASN A 4 -13.50 2.71 -12.11
C ASN A 4 -12.74 2.25 -10.86
N LEU A 5 -12.90 0.98 -10.44
CA LEU A 5 -12.07 0.42 -9.38
C LEU A 5 -10.68 0.13 -9.98
N THR A 6 -9.80 1.12 -9.87
CA THR A 6 -8.37 0.99 -10.13
C THR A 6 -7.76 0.04 -9.09
N ILE A 7 -8.02 -1.26 -9.23
CA ILE A 7 -7.41 -2.28 -8.38
C ILE A 7 -5.97 -2.44 -8.83
N GLY A 8 -5.05 -2.20 -7.89
CA GLY A 8 -3.64 -2.06 -8.18
C GLY A 8 -3.36 -0.77 -8.93
N GLN A 9 -3.29 0.35 -8.20
CA GLN A 9 -2.89 1.67 -8.71
C GLN A 9 -1.41 1.70 -9.14
N HIS A 10 -0.97 0.75 -9.94
CA HIS A 10 0.34 0.81 -10.58
C HIS A 10 0.24 1.81 -11.72
N TYR A 11 1.10 2.82 -11.72
CA TYR A 11 1.22 3.74 -12.83
C TYR A 11 2.30 3.18 -13.79
N PRO A 12 1.93 2.66 -14.97
CA PRO A 12 2.89 2.01 -15.85
C PRO A 12 3.76 3.05 -16.55
N VAL A 13 4.86 3.43 -15.90
CA VAL A 13 5.89 4.30 -16.46
C VAL A 13 7.24 3.63 -16.32
N ASP A 14 8.03 3.67 -17.40
CA ASP A 14 9.42 3.26 -17.34
C ASP A 14 10.26 4.35 -16.67
N SER A 15 10.69 4.06 -15.44
CA SER A 15 11.68 4.87 -14.74
C SER A 15 12.65 4.01 -13.92
N PRO A 16 13.83 4.55 -13.57
CA PRO A 16 14.80 3.82 -12.77
C PRO A 16 14.20 3.25 -11.48
N VAL A 17 13.29 4.01 -10.85
CA VAL A 17 12.60 3.60 -9.62
C VAL A 17 11.62 2.44 -9.88
N HIS A 18 10.97 2.35 -11.04
CA HIS A 18 10.08 1.23 -11.36
C HIS A 18 10.86 -0.07 -11.55
N ASN A 19 12.06 0.01 -12.13
CA ASN A 19 12.89 -1.13 -12.49
C ASN A 19 13.69 -1.75 -11.33
N LEU A 20 13.74 -1.11 -10.15
CA LEU A 20 14.44 -1.65 -8.97
C LEU A 20 13.83 -2.96 -8.47
N ASP A 21 14.66 -3.79 -7.84
CA ASP A 21 14.24 -5.04 -7.21
C ASP A 21 13.15 -4.77 -6.15
N PRO A 22 12.00 -5.45 -6.22
CA PRO A 22 10.88 -5.22 -5.30
C PRO A 22 11.25 -5.43 -3.84
N ARG A 23 12.17 -6.36 -3.55
CA ARG A 23 12.64 -6.64 -2.18
C ARG A 23 13.31 -5.42 -1.59
N LEU A 24 14.16 -4.76 -2.37
CA LEU A 24 14.85 -3.54 -1.94
C LEU A 24 13.87 -2.40 -1.74
N LYS A 25 12.88 -2.21 -2.62
CA LYS A 25 11.85 -1.18 -2.42
C LYS A 25 11.07 -1.38 -1.14
N ILE A 26 10.69 -2.63 -0.82
CA ILE A 26 9.97 -2.96 0.43
C ILE A 26 10.87 -2.66 1.64
N ILE A 27 12.13 -3.11 1.62
CA ILE A 27 13.11 -2.85 2.69
C ILE A 27 13.31 -1.34 2.87
N PHE A 28 13.56 -0.59 1.79
CA PHE A 28 13.73 0.86 1.82
C PHE A 28 12.48 1.56 2.35
N THR A 29 11.29 1.11 1.99
CA THR A 29 10.04 1.69 2.51
C THR A 29 9.90 1.45 4.01
N ILE A 30 10.20 0.24 4.50
CA ILE A 30 10.17 -0.08 5.93
C ILE A 30 11.18 0.78 6.70
N ILE A 31 12.42 0.85 6.21
CA ILE A 31 13.45 1.66 6.86
C ILE A 31 13.10 3.15 6.79
N PHE A 32 12.50 3.63 5.70
CA PHE A 32 12.01 4.99 5.57
C PHE A 32 10.93 5.30 6.62
N ILE A 33 9.95 4.40 6.80
CA ILE A 33 8.93 4.54 7.85
C ILE A 33 9.59 4.65 9.22
N ILE A 34 10.52 3.75 9.54
CA ILE A 34 11.26 3.79 10.81
C ILE A 34 12.00 5.13 10.96
N SER A 35 12.70 5.58 9.92
CA SER A 35 13.47 6.84 9.95
C SER A 35 12.62 8.06 10.27
N LEU A 36 11.37 8.12 9.79
CA LEU A 36 10.44 9.23 10.08
C LEU A 36 10.05 9.34 11.56
N PHE A 37 10.08 8.24 12.31
CA PHE A 37 9.82 8.24 13.75
C PHE A 37 11.04 8.58 14.59
N LEU A 38 12.26 8.47 14.04
CA LEU A 38 13.49 8.84 14.73
C LEU A 38 13.79 10.35 14.69
N ILE A 39 13.11 11.09 13.81
CA ILE A 39 13.35 12.52 13.58
C ILE A 39 12.53 13.37 14.56
N GLU A 40 13.25 14.23 15.28
CA GLU A 40 12.70 15.22 16.20
C GLU A 40 13.01 16.68 15.79
N SER A 41 13.90 16.86 14.80
CA SER A 41 14.37 18.16 14.33
C SER A 41 13.68 18.61 13.03
N PHE A 42 13.49 19.92 12.86
CA PHE A 42 12.91 20.50 11.64
C PHE A 42 13.80 20.26 10.42
N VAL A 43 15.13 20.32 10.61
CA VAL A 43 16.13 20.05 9.57
C VAL A 43 16.03 18.61 9.08
N GLY A 44 15.83 17.65 9.99
CA GLY A 44 15.63 16.25 9.63
C GLY A 44 14.43 16.05 8.70
N PHE A 45 13.27 16.67 8.99
CA PHE A 45 12.11 16.59 8.11
C PHE A 45 12.36 17.22 6.73
N LEU A 46 13.16 18.30 6.66
CA LEU A 46 13.51 18.95 5.41
C LEU A 46 14.37 18.03 4.53
N ILE A 47 15.34 17.31 5.12
CA ILE A 47 16.15 16.31 4.42
C ILE A 47 15.28 15.18 3.87
N VAL A 48 14.33 14.68 4.67
CA VAL A 48 13.41 13.63 4.21
C VAL A 48 12.51 14.13 3.08
N ALA A 49 11.98 15.34 3.19
CA ALA A 49 11.17 15.94 2.15
C ALA A 49 11.96 16.14 0.85
N ALA A 50 13.21 16.61 0.94
CA ALA A 50 14.09 16.77 -0.21
C ALA A 50 14.40 15.42 -0.88
N PHE A 51 14.78 14.42 -0.08
CA PHE A 51 15.01 13.06 -0.56
C PHE A 51 13.77 12.50 -1.27
N LEU A 52 12.60 12.59 -0.65
CA LEU A 52 11.36 12.09 -1.21
C LEU A 52 10.99 12.82 -2.52
N THR A 53 11.21 14.14 -2.59
CA THR A 53 10.98 14.94 -3.81
C THR A 53 11.88 14.49 -4.95
N VAL A 54 13.16 14.20 -4.67
CA VAL A 54 14.10 13.65 -5.66
C VAL A 54 13.61 12.28 -6.15
N VAL A 55 13.22 11.37 -5.26
CA VAL A 55 12.73 10.05 -5.65
C VAL A 55 11.43 10.15 -6.46
N ILE A 56 10.50 11.03 -6.09
CA ILE A 56 9.27 11.26 -6.86
C ILE A 56 9.62 11.79 -8.26
N THR A 57 10.55 12.72 -8.38
CA THR A 57 10.97 13.27 -9.67
C THR A 57 11.62 12.21 -10.56
N ILE A 58 12.54 11.40 -10.01
CA ILE A 58 13.18 10.29 -10.73
C ILE A 58 12.16 9.21 -11.12
N SER A 59 11.15 8.98 -10.26
CA SER A 59 10.12 7.99 -10.53
C SER A 59 9.22 8.36 -11.71
N LYS A 60 9.20 9.65 -12.13
CA LYS A 60 8.32 10.20 -13.16
C LYS A 60 6.83 10.02 -12.86
N VAL A 61 6.48 9.77 -11.60
CA VAL A 61 5.08 9.67 -11.17
C VAL A 61 4.51 11.09 -11.08
N PRO A 62 3.40 11.39 -11.78
CA PRO A 62 2.75 12.70 -11.69
C PRO A 62 2.36 13.03 -10.24
N LEU A 63 2.82 14.18 -9.75
CA LEU A 63 2.58 14.66 -8.38
C LEU A 63 1.09 14.64 -8.00
N LYS A 64 0.20 14.86 -8.98
CA LYS A 64 -1.25 14.78 -8.78
C LYS A 64 -1.72 13.43 -8.20
N PHE A 65 -1.09 12.32 -8.60
CA PHE A 65 -1.44 10.99 -8.09
C PHE A 65 -0.91 10.76 -6.68
N VAL A 66 0.30 11.25 -6.38
CA VAL A 66 0.87 11.21 -5.03
C VAL A 66 0.02 12.03 -4.06
N ILE A 67 -0.38 13.25 -4.45
CA ILE A 67 -1.25 14.13 -3.64
C ILE A 67 -2.66 13.56 -3.51
N LYS A 68 -3.18 12.85 -4.53
CA LYS A 68 -4.48 12.17 -4.43
C LYS A 68 -4.49 11.10 -3.34
N GLY A 69 -3.34 10.48 -3.05
CA GLY A 69 -3.15 9.56 -1.93
C GLY A 69 -3.35 10.20 -0.56
N LEU A 70 -3.09 11.50 -0.41
CA LEU A 70 -3.34 12.24 0.83
C LEU A 70 -4.81 12.50 1.09
N ARG A 71 -5.63 12.65 0.03
CA ARG A 71 -7.04 13.06 0.11
C ARG A 71 -7.89 12.30 1.15
N PRO A 72 -7.88 10.95 1.21
CA PRO A 72 -8.66 10.22 2.22
C PRO A 72 -8.16 10.43 3.65
N ILE A 73 -6.88 10.78 3.83
CA ILE A 73 -6.24 10.90 5.15
C ILE A 73 -6.15 12.37 5.59
N LEU A 74 -6.45 13.35 4.71
CA LEU A 74 -6.50 14.77 5.06
C LEU A 74 -7.39 15.05 6.27
N PHE A 75 -8.52 14.36 6.38
CA PHE A 75 -9.39 14.48 7.55
C PHE A 75 -8.67 14.08 8.85
N ILE A 76 -7.94 12.95 8.83
CA ILE A 76 -7.15 12.48 9.98
C ILE A 76 -6.01 13.45 10.30
N ILE A 77 -5.30 13.97 9.28
CA ILE A 77 -4.24 14.96 9.47
C ILE A 77 -4.80 16.23 10.12
N LEU A 78 -5.95 16.71 9.65
CA LEU A 78 -6.58 17.92 10.18
C LEU A 78 -7.07 17.73 11.62
N VAL A 79 -7.72 16.59 11.92
CA VAL A 79 -8.16 16.26 13.28
C VAL A 79 -6.97 16.11 14.23
N THR A 80 -5.92 15.39 13.83
CA THR A 80 -4.72 15.23 14.67
C THR A 80 -3.97 16.54 14.86
N PHE A 81 -3.91 17.41 13.84
CA PHE A 81 -3.35 18.75 13.97
C PHE A 81 -4.12 19.59 14.98
N LEU A 82 -5.46 19.63 14.90
CA LEU A 82 -6.32 20.34 15.84
C LEU A 82 -6.18 19.80 17.27
N ILE A 83 -6.17 18.48 17.46
CA ILE A 83 -6.02 17.87 18.78
C ILE A 83 -4.67 18.24 19.40
N ASN A 84 -3.57 18.12 18.66
CA ASN A 84 -2.24 18.50 19.18
C ASN A 84 -2.13 20.02 19.41
N LEU A 85 -2.76 20.84 18.59
CA LEU A 85 -2.75 22.30 18.77
C LEU A 85 -3.47 22.74 20.07
N LEU A 86 -4.59 22.09 20.40
CA LEU A 86 -5.47 22.49 21.51
C LEU A 86 -5.16 21.78 22.83
N MET A 87 -4.66 20.54 22.77
CA MET A 87 -4.61 19.62 23.90
C MET A 87 -3.18 19.39 24.42
N THR A 88 -2.16 19.90 23.74
CA THR A 88 -0.76 19.81 24.19
C THR A 88 -0.45 20.94 25.19
N PRO A 89 -0.12 20.62 26.46
CA PRO A 89 0.22 21.62 27.46
C PRO A 89 1.61 22.23 27.18
N GLY A 90 1.79 23.50 27.55
CA GLY A 90 3.01 24.23 27.21
C GLY A 90 2.91 25.74 27.44
N ARG A 91 3.86 26.50 26.89
CA ARG A 91 3.88 27.97 26.92
C ARG A 91 2.76 28.52 26.05
N VAL A 92 1.81 29.22 26.67
CA VAL A 92 0.63 29.78 25.97
C VAL A 92 1.07 31.00 25.17
N VAL A 93 0.96 30.91 23.84
CA VAL A 93 1.28 32.02 22.91
C VAL A 93 0.02 32.83 22.62
N PHE A 94 -1.13 32.16 22.56
CA PHE A 94 -2.42 32.79 22.30
C PHE A 94 -3.51 32.13 23.14
N SER A 95 -4.25 32.93 23.91
CA SER A 95 -5.41 32.47 24.67
C SER A 95 -6.67 33.15 24.12
N LEU A 96 -7.61 32.34 23.67
CA LEU A 96 -8.96 32.79 23.31
C LEU A 96 -9.97 31.94 24.09
N GLY A 97 -10.34 32.40 25.30
CA GLY A 97 -11.29 31.70 26.17
C GLY A 97 -10.81 30.30 26.58
N PHE A 98 -11.62 29.27 26.28
CA PHE A 98 -11.32 27.86 26.55
C PHE A 98 -10.22 27.27 25.64
N ILE A 99 -9.83 27.97 24.57
CA ILE A 99 -8.80 27.54 23.63
C ILE A 99 -7.48 28.23 23.97
N LYS A 100 -6.51 27.44 24.43
CA LYS A 100 -5.13 27.88 24.66
C LYS A 100 -4.24 27.24 23.61
N ILE A 101 -3.64 28.07 22.75
CA ILE A 101 -2.67 27.61 21.77
C ILE A 101 -1.29 27.74 22.41
N THR A 102 -0.60 26.61 22.52
CA THR A 102 0.75 26.52 23.10
C THR A 102 1.81 26.46 22.00
N GLU A 103 3.01 26.96 22.28
CA GLU A 103 4.15 26.87 21.36
C GLU A 103 4.52 25.41 21.07
N GLU A 104 4.52 24.58 22.11
CA GLU A 104 4.74 23.14 22.03
C GLU A 104 3.63 22.45 21.25
N GLY A 105 2.37 22.85 21.42
CA GLY A 105 1.23 22.33 20.66
C GLY A 105 1.31 22.67 19.18
N LEU A 106 1.71 23.89 18.83
CA LEU A 106 1.92 24.29 17.43
C LEU A 106 3.08 23.50 16.78
N ARG A 107 4.21 23.36 17.50
CA ARG A 107 5.36 22.58 17.05
C ARG A 107 5.00 21.10 16.86
N GLN A 108 4.33 20.49 17.84
CA GLN A 108 3.93 19.09 17.80
C GLN A 108 2.89 18.82 16.71
N ALA A 109 1.89 19.69 16.57
CA ALA A 109 0.89 19.60 15.52
C ALA A 109 1.54 19.70 14.13
N GLY A 110 2.45 20.67 13.94
CA GLY A 110 3.21 20.83 12.70
C GLY A 110 4.07 19.60 12.37
N PHE A 111 4.83 19.09 13.33
CA PHE A 111 5.65 17.89 13.14
C PHE A 111 4.81 16.65 12.84
N MET A 112 3.67 16.47 13.51
CA MET A 112 2.80 15.33 13.23
C MET A 112 2.18 15.44 11.83
N ALA A 113 1.73 16.63 11.43
CA ALA A 113 1.16 16.85 10.10
C ALA A 113 2.19 16.59 8.98
N VAL A 114 3.42 17.10 9.14
CA VAL A 114 4.52 16.85 8.18
C VAL A 114 4.89 15.36 8.17
N ARG A 115 5.03 14.73 9.34
CA ARG A 115 5.35 13.29 9.46
C ARG A 115 4.32 12.42 8.74
N LEU A 116 3.03 12.64 9.00
CA LEU A 116 1.95 11.89 8.34
C LEU A 116 1.95 12.13 6.83
N THR A 117 2.14 13.37 6.39
CA THR A 117 2.21 13.70 4.96
C THR A 117 3.34 12.96 4.26
N LEU A 118 4.56 13.01 4.81
CA LEU A 118 5.73 12.32 4.26
C LEU A 118 5.57 10.79 4.29
N LEU A 119 5.00 10.24 5.36
CA LEU A 119 4.72 8.81 5.50
C LEU A 119 3.77 8.34 4.40
N ILE A 120 2.67 9.06 4.16
CA ILE A 120 1.68 8.70 3.15
C ILE A 120 2.27 8.86 1.75
N MET A 121 3.00 9.94 1.48
CA MET A 121 3.63 10.15 0.18
C MET A 121 4.66 9.06 -0.14
N GLY A 122 5.51 8.68 0.83
CA GLY A 122 6.52 7.63 0.66
C GLY A 122 5.91 6.24 0.46
N THR A 123 4.91 5.88 1.27
CA THR A 123 4.22 4.59 1.15
C THR A 123 3.37 4.48 -0.11
N SER A 124 2.73 5.58 -0.53
CA SER A 124 1.99 5.66 -1.80
C SER A 124 2.92 5.48 -2.99
N LEU A 125 4.18 5.92 -2.89
CA LEU A 125 5.14 5.74 -3.98
C LEU A 125 5.44 4.26 -4.23
N LEU A 126 5.54 3.44 -3.18
CA LEU A 126 5.74 1.99 -3.32
C LEU A 126 4.59 1.33 -4.11
N THR A 127 3.35 1.68 -3.79
CA THR A 127 2.15 1.12 -4.43
C THR A 127 1.93 1.66 -5.84
N LEU A 128 2.34 2.90 -6.11
CA LEU A 128 2.29 3.51 -7.44
C LEU A 128 3.35 2.95 -8.39
N THR A 129 4.55 2.64 -7.88
CA THR A 129 5.71 2.23 -8.69
C THR A 129 5.92 0.72 -8.80
N THR A 130 5.14 -0.09 -8.06
CA THR A 130 5.31 -1.54 -8.02
C THR A 130 3.96 -2.23 -8.08
N SER A 131 3.75 -3.10 -9.07
CA SER A 131 2.46 -3.77 -9.25
C SER A 131 2.21 -4.78 -8.12
N PRO A 132 0.93 -5.07 -7.77
CA PRO A 132 0.60 -5.98 -6.67
C PRO A 132 1.23 -7.37 -6.81
N ILE A 133 1.30 -7.91 -8.03
CA ILE A 133 1.92 -9.21 -8.32
C ILE A 133 3.44 -9.18 -8.04
N ILE A 134 4.08 -8.07 -8.40
CA ILE A 134 5.51 -7.87 -8.15
C ILE A 134 5.79 -7.70 -6.65
N LEU A 135 4.91 -6.98 -5.95
CA LEU A 135 4.99 -6.83 -4.50
C LEU A 135 4.82 -8.18 -3.80
N THR A 136 3.90 -9.05 -4.24
CA THR A 136 3.76 -10.40 -3.66
C THR A 136 5.00 -11.26 -3.90
N ASP A 137 5.59 -11.21 -5.09
CA ASP A 137 6.87 -11.89 -5.39
C ASP A 137 7.99 -11.40 -4.44
N GLY A 138 8.05 -10.09 -4.18
CA GLY A 138 9.02 -9.47 -3.28
C GLY A 138 8.83 -9.89 -1.83
N ILE A 139 7.59 -9.84 -1.32
CA ILE A 139 7.23 -10.27 0.03
C ILE A 139 7.56 -11.75 0.23
N GLU A 140 7.22 -12.61 -0.73
CA GLU A 140 7.55 -14.03 -0.68
C GLU A 140 9.04 -14.28 -0.49
N ALA A 141 9.88 -13.59 -1.27
CA ALA A 141 11.32 -13.76 -1.16
C ALA A 141 11.90 -13.21 0.15
N LEU A 142 11.27 -12.19 0.74
CA LEU A 142 11.60 -11.71 2.10
C LEU A 142 11.13 -12.69 3.19
N LEU A 143 10.05 -13.42 2.96
CA LEU A 143 9.52 -14.44 3.87
C LEU A 143 10.22 -15.80 3.76
N LYS A 144 10.91 -16.08 2.64
CA LYS A 144 11.65 -17.32 2.42
C LYS A 144 12.60 -17.75 3.55
N PRO A 145 13.43 -16.89 4.19
CA PRO A 145 14.27 -17.32 5.31
C PRO A 145 13.45 -17.81 6.53
N PHE A 146 12.22 -17.32 6.69
CA PHE A 146 11.33 -17.73 7.78
C PHE A 146 10.70 -19.12 7.58
N THR A 147 10.89 -19.74 6.41
CA THR A 147 10.43 -21.13 6.19
C THR A 147 11.12 -22.12 7.13
N LYS A 148 12.33 -21.78 7.61
CA LYS A 148 13.04 -22.58 8.63
C LYS A 148 12.31 -22.61 9.98
N PHE A 149 11.46 -21.62 10.26
CA PHE A 149 10.67 -21.53 11.49
C PHE A 149 9.24 -22.06 11.30
N GLY A 150 8.98 -22.79 10.21
CA GLY A 150 7.67 -23.39 9.92
C GLY A 150 6.71 -22.49 9.13
N LEU A 151 7.15 -21.34 8.62
CA LEU A 151 6.30 -20.46 7.82
C LEU A 151 6.19 -20.94 6.35
N PRO A 152 4.99 -21.28 5.83
CA PRO A 152 4.79 -21.76 4.46
C PRO A 152 4.79 -20.61 3.44
N ALA A 153 5.96 -19.97 3.24
CA ALA A 153 6.09 -18.77 2.40
C ALA A 153 5.65 -18.99 0.94
N HIS A 154 5.93 -20.16 0.37
CA HIS A 154 5.59 -20.49 -1.03
C HIS A 154 4.08 -20.66 -1.22
N GLU A 155 3.42 -21.35 -0.29
CA GLU A 155 1.98 -21.56 -0.29
C GLU A 155 1.24 -20.24 -0.15
N LEU A 156 1.67 -19.37 0.77
CA LEU A 156 1.10 -18.03 0.95
C LEU A 156 1.23 -17.19 -0.33
N ALA A 157 2.39 -17.21 -0.97
CA ALA A 157 2.61 -16.48 -2.21
C ALA A 157 1.76 -17.00 -3.37
N MET A 158 1.58 -18.32 -3.45
CA MET A 158 0.70 -18.96 -4.42
C MET A 158 -0.75 -18.52 -4.22
N MET A 159 -1.26 -18.60 -2.98
CA MET A 159 -2.62 -18.17 -2.65
C MET A 159 -2.85 -16.70 -3.00
N MET A 160 -1.90 -15.82 -2.66
CA MET A 160 -1.96 -14.40 -2.99
C MET A 160 -1.95 -14.15 -4.50
N THR A 161 -1.09 -14.87 -5.26
CA THR A 161 -1.01 -14.74 -6.72
C THR A 161 -2.31 -15.21 -7.40
N ILE A 162 -2.87 -16.33 -6.94
CA ILE A 162 -4.15 -16.86 -7.42
C ILE A 162 -5.27 -15.86 -7.11
N ALA A 163 -5.32 -15.32 -5.89
CA ALA A 163 -6.31 -14.33 -5.49
C ALA A 163 -6.22 -13.06 -6.36
N LEU A 164 -5.02 -12.48 -6.50
CA LEU A 164 -4.80 -11.30 -7.35
C LEU A 164 -5.23 -11.52 -8.81
N ARG A 165 -4.99 -12.73 -9.34
CA ARG A 165 -5.42 -13.10 -10.70
C ARG A 165 -6.94 -13.29 -10.80
N PHE A 166 -7.61 -13.78 -9.76
CA PHE A 166 -9.04 -14.02 -9.77
C PHE A 166 -9.88 -12.79 -9.46
N ILE A 167 -9.34 -11.77 -8.77
CA ILE A 167 -10.07 -10.53 -8.46
C ILE A 167 -10.72 -9.91 -9.71
N PRO A 168 -10.00 -9.65 -10.83
CA PRO A 168 -10.62 -9.08 -12.02
C PRO A 168 -11.76 -9.95 -12.57
N THR A 169 -11.56 -11.27 -12.65
CA THR A 169 -12.62 -12.14 -13.18
C THR A 169 -13.83 -12.23 -12.25
N LEU A 170 -13.64 -12.26 -10.93
CA LEU A 170 -14.75 -12.26 -9.98
C LEU A 170 -15.56 -10.97 -10.06
N MET A 171 -14.92 -9.84 -10.35
CA MET A 171 -15.62 -8.58 -10.59
C MET A 171 -16.43 -8.60 -11.88
N GLU A 172 -15.87 -9.11 -12.98
CA GLU A 172 -16.61 -9.28 -14.23
C GLU A 172 -17.83 -10.20 -14.04
N GLU A 173 -17.65 -11.30 -13.32
CA GLU A 173 -18.73 -12.23 -13.00
C GLU A 173 -19.80 -11.57 -12.12
N THR A 174 -19.39 -10.81 -11.11
CA THR A 174 -20.29 -10.01 -10.27
C THR A 174 -21.10 -9.02 -11.12
N GLU A 175 -20.47 -8.34 -12.08
CA GLU A 175 -21.18 -7.43 -13.00
C GLU A 175 -22.19 -8.16 -13.89
N LYS A 176 -21.86 -9.36 -14.39
CA LYS A 176 -22.78 -10.19 -15.18
C LYS A 176 -23.99 -10.65 -14.35
N ILE A 177 -23.73 -11.21 -13.16
CA ILE A 177 -24.78 -11.67 -12.24
C ILE A 177 -25.68 -10.51 -11.84
N MET A 178 -25.11 -9.36 -11.49
CA MET A 178 -25.87 -8.17 -11.12
C MET A 178 -26.77 -7.70 -12.26
N LYS A 179 -26.28 -7.63 -13.51
CA LYS A 179 -27.11 -7.27 -14.67
C LYS A 179 -28.23 -8.29 -14.94
N ALA A 180 -27.94 -9.57 -14.79
CA ALA A 180 -28.94 -10.63 -14.95
C ALA A 180 -30.04 -10.54 -13.89
N GLN A 181 -29.68 -10.31 -12.63
CA GLN A 181 -30.65 -10.16 -11.54
C GLN A 181 -31.45 -8.86 -11.68
N LYS A 182 -30.84 -7.74 -12.07
CA LYS A 182 -31.56 -6.49 -12.39
C LYS A 182 -32.59 -6.71 -13.50
N SER A 183 -32.27 -7.51 -14.52
CA SER A 183 -33.19 -7.87 -15.61
C SER A 183 -34.36 -8.76 -15.15
N ARG A 184 -34.18 -9.49 -14.04
CA ARG A 184 -35.22 -10.30 -13.39
C ARG A 184 -36.03 -9.52 -12.34
N GLY A 185 -35.86 -8.21 -12.27
CA GLY A 185 -36.59 -7.34 -11.34
C GLY A 185 -35.96 -7.20 -9.95
N ALA A 186 -34.73 -7.68 -9.74
CA ALA A 186 -34.03 -7.45 -8.48
C ALA A 186 -33.55 -6.00 -8.39
N ASP A 187 -33.97 -5.30 -7.33
CA ASP A 187 -33.52 -3.94 -7.03
C ASP A 187 -32.45 -3.97 -5.93
N PHE A 188 -31.25 -3.50 -6.26
CA PHE A 188 -30.11 -3.46 -5.34
C PHE A 188 -29.90 -2.08 -4.70
N GLU A 189 -30.59 -1.04 -5.19
CA GLU A 189 -30.32 0.35 -4.86
C GLU A 189 -31.46 0.99 -4.04
N SER A 190 -32.69 0.49 -4.12
CA SER A 190 -33.82 1.03 -3.34
C SER A 190 -34.07 0.29 -2.01
N GLY A 191 -34.87 0.92 -1.14
CA GLY A 191 -35.34 0.35 0.13
C GLY A 191 -34.42 0.56 1.35
N ASN A 192 -34.83 -0.04 2.47
CA ASN A 192 -34.13 0.01 3.76
C ASN A 192 -32.84 -0.84 3.75
N ILE A 193 -31.92 -0.60 4.69
CA ILE A 193 -30.64 -1.34 4.79
C ILE A 193 -30.88 -2.86 4.84
N VAL A 194 -31.92 -3.31 5.54
CA VAL A 194 -32.29 -4.73 5.66
C VAL A 194 -32.79 -5.31 4.33
N SER A 195 -33.62 -4.58 3.58
CA SER A 195 -34.08 -5.06 2.26
C SER A 195 -32.93 -5.10 1.26
N ARG A 196 -32.04 -4.11 1.29
CA ARG A 196 -30.82 -4.11 0.46
C ARG A 196 -29.92 -5.30 0.78
N ALA A 197 -29.73 -5.63 2.06
CA ALA A 197 -28.95 -6.79 2.47
C ALA A 197 -29.56 -8.12 1.97
N LYS A 198 -30.89 -8.28 2.08
CA LYS A 198 -31.60 -9.44 1.52
C LYS A 198 -31.46 -9.53 0.00
N ASN A 199 -31.51 -8.39 -0.69
CA ASN A 199 -31.38 -8.33 -2.15
C ASN A 199 -29.96 -8.67 -2.64
N LEU A 200 -28.95 -8.75 -1.77
CA LEU A 200 -27.60 -9.22 -2.13
C LEU A 200 -27.50 -10.76 -2.16
N VAL A 201 -28.40 -11.49 -1.52
CA VAL A 201 -28.35 -12.97 -1.46
C VAL A 201 -28.37 -13.61 -2.87
N PRO A 202 -29.24 -13.19 -3.81
CA PRO A 202 -29.26 -13.71 -5.18
C PRO A 202 -27.98 -13.40 -5.99
N LEU A 203 -27.14 -12.48 -5.52
CA LEU A 203 -25.83 -12.19 -6.10
C LEU A 203 -24.74 -13.04 -5.45
N LEU A 204 -24.74 -13.13 -4.12
CA LEU A 204 -23.71 -13.85 -3.36
C LEU A 204 -23.73 -15.35 -3.63
N VAL A 205 -24.90 -16.00 -3.60
CA VAL A 205 -24.98 -17.46 -3.73
C VAL A 205 -24.40 -17.94 -5.07
N PRO A 206 -24.80 -17.40 -6.24
CA PRO A 206 -24.20 -17.80 -7.52
C PRO A 206 -22.70 -17.48 -7.61
N LEU A 207 -22.26 -16.35 -7.04
CA LEU A 207 -20.85 -15.97 -7.04
C LEU A 207 -20.00 -16.98 -6.24
N PHE A 208 -20.48 -17.43 -5.07
CA PHE A 208 -19.82 -18.46 -4.28
C PHE A 208 -19.74 -19.80 -5.03
N ILE A 209 -20.84 -20.25 -5.63
CA ILE A 209 -20.86 -21.51 -6.41
C ILE A 209 -19.86 -21.42 -7.58
N SER A 210 -19.82 -20.29 -8.28
CA SER A 210 -18.87 -20.04 -9.38
C SER A 210 -17.42 -20.04 -8.89
N ALA A 211 -17.15 -19.39 -7.75
CA ALA A 211 -15.83 -19.35 -7.15
C ALA A 211 -15.33 -20.74 -6.72
N PHE A 212 -16.19 -21.56 -6.08
CA PHE A 212 -15.85 -22.93 -5.69
C PHE A 212 -15.56 -23.81 -6.90
N ARG A 213 -16.44 -23.78 -7.92
CA ARG A 213 -16.23 -24.52 -9.15
C ARG A 213 -14.89 -24.17 -9.80
N ARG A 214 -14.55 -22.88 -9.81
CA ARG A 214 -13.29 -22.41 -10.38
C ARG A 214 -12.07 -22.82 -9.56
N ALA A 215 -12.20 -22.89 -8.24
CA ALA A 215 -11.17 -23.44 -7.37
C ALA A 215 -10.92 -24.92 -7.67
N ASP A 216 -11.99 -25.72 -7.82
CA ASP A 216 -11.89 -27.14 -8.18
C ASP A 216 -11.26 -27.34 -9.57
N GLU A 217 -11.72 -26.60 -10.57
CA GLU A 217 -11.14 -26.64 -11.93
C GLU A 217 -9.66 -26.24 -11.93
N LEU A 218 -9.28 -25.21 -11.16
CA LEU A 218 -7.90 -24.79 -11.03
C LEU A 218 -7.05 -25.87 -10.33
N ALA A 219 -7.55 -26.45 -9.24
CA ALA A 219 -6.87 -27.51 -8.51
C ALA A 219 -6.63 -28.73 -9.40
N MET A 220 -7.67 -29.19 -10.10
CA MET A 220 -7.59 -30.32 -11.02
C MET A 220 -6.62 -30.04 -12.19
N ALA A 221 -6.63 -28.82 -12.74
CA ALA A 221 -5.69 -28.40 -13.77
C ALA A 221 -4.23 -28.30 -13.26
N MET A 222 -4.05 -27.91 -12.00
CA MET A 222 -2.74 -27.89 -11.35
C MET A 222 -2.21 -29.32 -11.14
N GLU A 223 -3.03 -30.23 -10.65
CA GLU A 223 -2.68 -31.64 -10.48
C GLU A 223 -2.36 -32.32 -11.81
N ALA A 224 -3.16 -32.07 -12.86
CA ALA A 224 -2.91 -32.59 -14.21
C ALA A 224 -1.58 -32.11 -14.80
N ARG A 225 -1.11 -30.93 -14.40
CA ARG A 225 0.24 -30.41 -14.74
C ARG A 225 1.33 -30.87 -13.77
N CYS A 226 1.04 -31.89 -12.97
CA CYS A 226 1.91 -32.43 -11.92
C CYS A 226 2.38 -31.36 -10.92
N TYR A 227 1.56 -30.36 -10.65
CA TYR A 227 1.89 -29.33 -9.66
C TYR A 227 1.82 -29.95 -8.26
N ARG A 228 2.99 -30.29 -7.70
CA ARG A 228 3.16 -30.59 -6.28
C ARG A 228 3.73 -29.35 -5.58
N GLY A 229 3.09 -28.91 -4.50
CA GLY A 229 3.61 -27.81 -3.68
C GLY A 229 4.99 -28.15 -3.11
N GLY A 230 5.83 -27.15 -2.87
CA GLY A 230 7.07 -27.34 -2.10
C GLY A 230 8.37 -27.51 -2.91
N VAL A 231 9.38 -28.02 -2.20
CA VAL A 231 10.84 -27.95 -2.43
C VAL A 231 11.27 -28.47 -3.81
N ASN A 232 12.37 -27.94 -4.37
CA ASN A 232 12.96 -28.28 -5.68
C ASN A 232 12.22 -27.78 -6.93
N ARG A 233 11.51 -26.64 -6.83
CA ARG A 233 10.90 -25.97 -7.97
C ARG A 233 11.79 -24.87 -8.55
N THR A 234 11.81 -24.77 -9.87
CA THR A 234 12.41 -23.65 -10.59
C THR A 234 11.42 -22.50 -10.72
N ARG A 235 11.94 -21.26 -10.73
CA ARG A 235 11.13 -20.05 -10.97
C ARG A 235 11.37 -19.54 -12.38
N MET A 236 10.28 -19.35 -13.12
CA MET A 236 10.31 -18.70 -14.43
C MET A 236 10.71 -17.23 -14.32
N ARG A 237 10.15 -16.52 -13.35
CA ARG A 237 10.51 -15.13 -13.05
C ARG A 237 11.50 -15.09 -11.90
N GLN A 238 12.76 -14.79 -12.22
CA GLN A 238 13.80 -14.59 -11.22
C GLN A 238 14.05 -13.11 -11.02
N MET A 239 14.00 -12.67 -9.77
CA MET A 239 14.39 -11.32 -9.39
C MET A 239 15.92 -11.26 -9.33
N LYS A 240 16.53 -10.47 -10.21
CA LYS A 240 17.97 -10.28 -10.30
C LYS A 240 18.31 -8.87 -9.84
N ILE A 241 19.31 -8.77 -8.96
CA ILE A 241 19.86 -7.48 -8.55
C ILE A 241 20.67 -6.93 -9.73
N THR A 242 20.32 -5.72 -10.14
CA THR A 242 20.93 -4.98 -11.24
C THR A 242 21.88 -3.90 -10.70
N LYS A 243 22.68 -3.28 -11.59
CA LYS A 243 23.56 -2.16 -11.19
C LYS A 243 22.78 -0.96 -10.62
N GLY A 244 21.54 -0.75 -11.05
CA GLY A 244 20.65 0.28 -10.53
C GLY A 244 20.28 0.05 -9.06
N ASP A 245 20.18 -1.21 -8.64
CA ASP A 245 19.87 -1.58 -7.26
C ASP A 245 21.00 -1.24 -6.29
N TYR A 246 22.25 -1.44 -6.72
CA TYR A 246 23.42 -1.03 -5.93
C TYR A 246 23.50 0.48 -5.78
N ALA A 247 23.24 1.23 -6.85
CA ALA A 247 23.19 2.68 -6.80
C ALA A 247 22.06 3.19 -5.87
N ALA A 248 20.87 2.60 -5.96
CA ALA A 248 19.75 2.93 -5.09
C ALA A 248 20.06 2.61 -3.61
N ALA A 249 20.69 1.46 -3.33
CA ALA A 249 21.13 1.10 -1.98
C ALA A 249 22.13 2.11 -1.43
N PHE A 250 23.13 2.50 -2.23
CA PHE A 250 24.12 3.50 -1.81
C PHE A 250 23.47 4.85 -1.49
N ILE A 251 22.59 5.35 -2.38
CA ILE A 251 21.85 6.60 -2.17
C ILE A 251 21.00 6.52 -0.88
N PHE A 252 20.33 5.39 -0.65
CA PHE A 252 19.51 5.18 0.53
C PHE A 252 20.34 5.11 1.82
N THR A 253 21.53 4.52 1.78
CA THR A 253 22.47 4.52 2.92
C THR A 253 22.96 5.93 3.24
N VAL A 254 23.29 6.74 2.23
CA VAL A 254 23.67 8.15 2.41
C VAL A 254 22.51 8.94 3.05
N TYR A 255 21.28 8.73 2.59
CA TYR A 255 20.09 9.31 3.20
C TYR A 255 19.97 8.97 4.69
N LEU A 256 20.14 7.69 5.07
CA LEU A 256 20.06 7.30 6.48
C LEU A 256 21.18 7.87 7.32
N ALA A 257 22.40 7.91 6.80
CA ALA A 257 23.53 8.52 7.49
C ALA A 257 23.24 10.01 7.77
N ALA A 258 22.70 10.74 6.78
CA ALA A 258 22.30 12.13 6.97
C ALA A 258 21.23 12.26 8.07
N VAL A 259 20.16 11.46 8.02
CA VAL A 259 19.10 11.49 9.05
C VAL A 259 19.65 11.21 10.46
N ILE A 260 20.59 10.27 10.60
CA ILE A 260 21.18 9.93 11.89
C ILE A 260 22.10 11.06 12.40
N VAL A 261 22.90 11.67 11.53
CA VAL A 261 23.79 12.79 11.92
C VAL A 261 22.97 13.97 12.45
N PHE A 262 21.88 14.35 11.75
CA PHE A 262 20.97 15.44 12.16
C PHE A 262 19.98 15.06 13.28
N LYS A 263 20.04 13.81 13.76
CA LYS A 263 19.40 13.39 15.02
C LYS A 263 20.36 13.60 16.20
N ILE A 264 21.64 13.33 16.00
CA ILE A 264 22.67 13.36 17.06
C ILE A 264 23.11 14.81 17.36
N TRP A 265 23.08 15.68 16.35
CA TRP A 265 23.29 17.13 16.46
C TRP A 265 21.98 17.89 16.65
#